data_AF-A0A350LRZ0-F1
#
_entry.id   AF-A0A350LRZ0-F1
#
_cell.length_a   1.000
_cell.length_b   1.000
_cell.length_c   1.000
_cell.angle_alpha   90.00
_cell.angle_beta   90.00
_cell.angle_gamma   90.00
#
_symmetry.space_group_name_H-M   'P 1'
#
loop_
_entity.id
_entity.type
_entity.pdbx_description
1 polymer ?
#
loop_
_entity_poly.entity_id
_entity_poly.type
_entity_poly.pdbx_seq_one_letter_code
_entity_poly.pdbx_strand_id
1 'polypeptide(L)'
;VSSPNTERLRELQGAEALAALLAGVMAARDGLPRRIPVFLKIAPDLGDAELGEIADVAREAGVAGIIATNTTLSREGLQSAARDEAGG
;
A
#
# COMPACT_ATOMS: atom_id res chain seq x y z
N VAL A 1 1.90 -1.08 1.75
CA VAL A 1 0.99 -1.99 2.50
C VAL A 1 -0.11 -2.41 1.54
N SER A 2 0.14 -3.41 0.69
CA SER A 2 -0.78 -3.74 -0.41
C SER A 2 -0.70 -5.19 -0.88
N SER A 3 0.06 -6.05 -0.20
CA SER A 3 0.10 -7.48 -0.54
C SER A 3 -1.22 -8.13 -0.13
N PRO A 4 -1.93 -8.81 -1.05
CA PRO A 4 -3.12 -9.59 -0.70
C PRO A 4 -2.77 -10.88 0.08
N ASN A 5 -1.49 -11.27 0.11
CA ASN A 5 -1.03 -12.58 0.55
C ASN A 5 -0.48 -12.61 1.98
N THR A 6 -0.65 -11.53 2.74
CA THR A 6 -0.17 -11.45 4.13
C THR A 6 -1.36 -11.23 5.04
N GLU A 7 -1.79 -12.29 5.75
CA GLU A 7 -2.77 -12.17 6.82
C GLU A 7 -2.31 -11.08 7.80
N ARG A 8 -3.23 -10.18 8.18
CA ARG A 8 -3.05 -9.01 9.07
C ARG A 8 -2.46 -7.73 8.46
N LEU A 9 -2.15 -7.68 7.16
CA LEU A 9 -1.74 -6.40 6.55
C LEU A 9 -2.92 -5.45 6.28
N ARG A 10 -4.15 -5.99 6.18
CA ARG A 10 -5.39 -5.20 6.01
C ARG A 10 -5.74 -4.36 7.25
N GLU A 11 -5.35 -4.81 8.43
CA GLU A 11 -5.53 -4.04 9.68
C GLU A 11 -4.62 -2.79 9.72
N LEU A 12 -3.55 -2.76 8.90
CA LEU A 12 -2.65 -1.62 8.76
C LEU A 12 -3.08 -0.62 7.68
N GLN A 13 -4.22 -0.83 7.00
CA GLN A 13 -4.73 0.09 5.97
C GLN A 13 -5.60 1.21 6.52
N GLY A 14 -6.08 1.11 7.77
CA GLY A 14 -6.72 2.25 8.43
C GLY A 14 -5.76 3.44 8.46
N ALA A 15 -6.27 4.64 8.16
CA ALA A 15 -5.46 5.86 7.99
C ALA A 15 -4.44 6.08 9.12
N GLU A 16 -4.84 5.82 10.37
CA GLU A 16 -3.99 5.95 11.55
C GLU A 16 -2.81 4.96 11.55
N ALA A 17 -3.05 3.69 11.22
CA ALA A 17 -2.01 2.67 11.17
C ALA A 17 -1.02 2.93 10.02
N LEU A 18 -1.51 3.39 8.87
CA LEU A 18 -0.67 3.81 7.75
C LEU A 18 0.18 5.03 8.14
N ALA A 19 -0.40 6.02 8.82
CA ALA A 19 0.32 7.20 9.28
C ALA A 19 1.44 6.83 10.26
N ALA A 20 1.16 5.96 11.24
CA ALA A 20 2.16 5.48 12.20
C ALA A 20 3.31 4.72 11.50
N LEU A 21 2.97 3.86 10.53
CA LEU A 21 3.98 3.16 9.74
C LEU A 21 4.86 4.12 8.95
N LEU A 22 4.25 5.06 8.22
CA LEU A 22 5.00 6.03 7.42
C LEU A 22 5.86 6.93 8.30
N ALA A 23 5.41 7.34 9.48
CA ALA A 23 6.23 8.10 10.42
C ALA A 23 7.52 7.34 10.79
N GLY A 24 7.42 6.04 11.09
CA GLY A 24 8.59 5.19 11.37
C GLY A 24 9.52 5.05 10.16
N VAL A 25 8.96 4.81 8.96
CA VAL A 25 9.74 4.70 7.72
C VAL A 25 10.47 6.01 7.40
N MET A 26 9.80 7.14 7.54
CA MET A 26 10.37 8.45 7.22
C MET A 26 11.44 8.84 8.23
N ALA A 27 11.24 8.57 9.52
CA ALA A 27 12.27 8.77 10.55
C ALA A 27 13.53 7.93 10.28
N ALA A 28 13.35 6.65 9.91
CA ALA A 28 14.47 5.79 9.52
C ALA A 28 15.19 6.30 8.26
N ARG A 29 14.45 6.77 7.24
CA ARG A 29 15.02 7.36 6.02
C ARG A 29 15.82 8.62 6.33
N ASP A 30 15.29 9.50 7.18
CA ASP A 30 15.93 10.76 7.54
C ASP A 30 17.24 10.55 8.34
N GLY A 31 17.41 9.39 8.98
CA GLY A 31 18.67 9.00 9.62
C GLY A 31 19.77 8.51 8.66
N LEU A 32 19.49 8.33 7.36
CA LEU A 32 20.47 7.85 6.38
C LEU A 32 21.38 9.00 5.89
N PRO A 33 22.68 8.72 5.58
CA PRO A 33 23.59 9.74 5.03
C PRO A 33 23.14 10.35 3.71
N ARG A 34 22.33 9.60 2.95
CA ARG A 34 21.70 10.05 1.71
C ARG A 34 20.19 9.93 1.85
N ARG A 35 19.48 10.99 1.50
CA ARG A 35 18.02 10.99 1.47
C ARG A 35 17.50 10.15 0.31
N ILE A 36 16.91 9.00 0.62
CA ILE A 36 16.31 8.10 -0.37
C ILE A 36 14.82 8.47 -0.58
N PRO A 37 14.32 8.58 -1.82
CA PRO A 37 12.90 8.72 -2.10
C PRO A 37 12.10 7.49 -1.65
N VAL A 38 10.97 7.71 -0.97
CA VAL A 38 10.08 6.65 -0.49
C VAL A 38 8.78 6.71 -1.28
N PHE A 39 8.32 5.57 -1.80
CA PHE A 39 7.09 5.46 -2.58
C PHE A 39 6.10 4.55 -1.86
N LEU A 40 4.80 4.87 -1.94
CA LEU A 40 3.72 4.06 -1.38
C LEU A 40 3.01 3.28 -2.49
N LYS A 41 3.09 1.95 -2.48
CA LYS A 41 2.33 1.08 -3.39
C LYS A 41 0.97 0.70 -2.79
N ILE A 42 -0.12 1.01 -3.50
CA ILE A 42 -1.51 0.78 -3.06
C ILE A 42 -2.17 -0.40 -3.78
N ALA A 43 -3.24 -0.97 -3.19
CA ALA A 43 -4.06 -2.00 -3.81
C ALA A 43 -5.09 -1.36 -4.77
N PRO A 44 -5.55 -2.07 -5.82
CA PRO A 44 -6.63 -1.59 -6.69
C PRO A 44 -8.01 -1.70 -6.04
N ASP A 45 -8.17 -2.55 -5.03
CA ASP A 45 -9.46 -2.88 -4.40
C ASP A 45 -9.73 -1.98 -3.18
N LEU A 46 -9.80 -0.67 -3.40
CA LEU A 46 -10.06 0.35 -2.38
C LEU A 46 -11.30 1.17 -2.78
N GLY A 47 -12.15 1.52 -1.81
CA GLY A 47 -13.23 2.46 -2.01
C GLY A 47 -12.76 3.91 -2.13
N ASP A 48 -13.59 4.79 -2.69
CA ASP A 48 -13.25 6.22 -2.88
C ASP A 48 -12.89 6.93 -1.57
N ALA A 49 -13.58 6.60 -0.48
CA ALA A 49 -13.27 7.15 0.85
C ALA A 49 -11.88 6.72 1.34
N GLU A 50 -11.56 5.43 1.22
CA GLU A 50 -10.24 4.88 1.60
C GLU A 50 -9.11 5.47 0.74
N LEU A 51 -9.36 5.67 -0.56
CA LEU A 51 -8.41 6.34 -1.46
C LEU A 51 -8.13 7.78 -1.01
N GLY A 52 -9.17 8.52 -0.61
CA GLY A 52 -9.03 9.88 -0.07
C GLY A 52 -8.18 9.90 1.20
N GLU A 53 -8.50 9.04 2.16
CA GLU A 53 -7.75 8.91 3.43
C GLU A 53 -6.28 8.54 3.19
N ILE A 54 -6.00 7.57 2.32
CA ILE A 54 -4.64 7.17 1.97
C ILE A 54 -3.88 8.31 1.28
N ALA A 55 -4.54 9.07 0.40
CA ALA A 55 -3.93 10.20 -0.29
C ALA A 55 -3.54 11.31 0.69
N ASP A 56 -4.40 11.61 1.67
CA ASP A 56 -4.10 12.58 2.72
C ASP A 56 -2.92 12.15 3.58
N VAL A 57 -2.93 10.91 4.08
CA VAL A 57 -1.82 10.36 4.87
C VAL A 57 -0.51 10.34 4.09
N ALA A 58 -0.54 9.94 2.81
CA ALA A 58 0.65 9.91 1.96
C ALA A 58 1.24 11.31 1.75
N ARG A 59 0.37 12.31 1.53
CA ARG A 59 0.76 13.72 1.37
C ARG A 59 1.36 14.28 2.66
N GLU A 60 0.72 14.04 3.80
CA GLU A 60 1.20 14.48 5.11
C GLU A 60 2.55 13.85 5.48
N ALA A 61 2.71 12.56 5.20
CA ALA A 61 3.97 11.85 5.43
C ALA A 61 5.11 12.34 4.51
N GLY A 62 4.80 12.98 3.38
CA GLY A 62 5.80 13.47 2.43
C GLY A 62 6.46 12.35 1.62
N VAL A 63 5.69 11.32 1.23
CA VAL A 63 6.20 10.30 0.30
C VAL A 63 6.49 10.94 -1.06
N ALA A 64 7.48 10.40 -1.79
CA ALA A 64 7.90 10.92 -3.09
C ALA A 64 6.90 10.61 -4.22
N GLY A 65 6.01 9.64 -4.00
CA GLY A 65 4.96 9.30 -4.94
C GLY A 65 4.18 8.05 -4.56
N ILE A 66 3.11 7.80 -5.32
CA ILE A 66 2.27 6.62 -5.21
C ILE A 66 2.51 5.72 -6.42
N ILE A 67 2.61 4.41 -6.17
CA ILE A 67 2.60 3.37 -7.20
C ILE A 67 1.22 2.72 -7.19
N ALA A 68 0.43 2.98 -8.23
CA ALA A 68 -0.89 2.41 -8.43
C ALA A 68 -0.84 1.46 -9.66
N THR A 69 -1.17 0.17 -9.56
CA THR A 69 -1.64 -0.60 -8.39
C THR A 69 -0.83 -1.87 -8.16
N ASN A 70 -1.05 -2.52 -7.02
CA ASN A 70 -0.73 -3.94 -6.87
C ASN A 70 -1.76 -4.82 -7.61
N THR A 71 -1.70 -6.14 -7.41
CA THR A 71 -2.69 -7.09 -7.94
C THR A 71 -4.06 -6.90 -7.26
N THR A 72 -5.12 -7.25 -8.00
CA THR A 72 -6.49 -7.31 -7.46
C THR A 72 -6.76 -8.67 -6.81
N LEU A 73 -7.70 -8.69 -5.88
CA LEU A 73 -8.31 -9.92 -5.35
C LEU A 73 -9.36 -10.52 -6.28
N SER A 74 -9.85 -9.74 -7.25
CA SER A 74 -10.81 -10.25 -8.23
C SER A 74 -10.17 -11.32 -9.10
N ARG A 75 -10.88 -12.42 -9.27
CA ARG A 75 -10.51 -13.55 -10.15
C ARG A 75 -11.40 -13.60 -11.39
N GLU A 76 -12.24 -12.59 -11.58
CA GLU A 76 -13.14 -12.48 -12.71
C GLU A 76 -12.35 -12.46 -14.03
N GLY A 77 -12.78 -13.25 -15.01
CA GLY A 77 -12.15 -13.32 -16.33
C GLY A 77 -10.90 -14.20 -16.43
N LEU A 78 -10.44 -14.83 -15.35
CA LEU A 78 -9.30 -15.76 -15.41
C LEU A 78 -9.68 -17.09 -16.08
N GLN A 79 -8.88 -17.53 -17.06
CA GLN A 79 -9.10 -18.79 -17.81
C GLN A 79 -8.04 -19.87 -17.57
N SER A 80 -6.96 -19.54 -16.86
CA SER A 80 -5.87 -20.48 -16.57
C SER A 80 -6.34 -21.65 -15.71
N ALA A 81 -5.65 -22.79 -15.81
CA ALA A 81 -5.82 -23.90 -14.87
C ALA A 81 -5.43 -23.49 -13.43
N ALA A 82 -4.49 -22.56 -13.28
CA ALA A 82 -4.04 -22.00 -11.99
C ALA A 82 -4.92 -20.83 -11.51
N ARG A 83 -6.11 -20.63 -12.08
CA ARG A 83 -6.97 -19.48 -11.79
C ARG A 83 -7.42 -19.38 -10.34
N ASP A 84 -7.19 -20.38 -9.49
CA ASP A 84 -7.62 -20.44 -8.08
C ASP A 84 -6.45 -20.23 -7.08
N GLU A 85 -5.20 -20.06 -7.55
CA GLU A 85 -4.02 -19.84 -6.71
C GLU A 85 -4.06 -18.52 -5.93
N ALA A 86 -3.79 -18.50 -4.63
CA ALA A 86 -3.89 -17.25 -3.84
C ALA A 86 -2.90 -16.15 -4.29
N GLY A 87 -1.78 -16.53 -4.92
CA GLY A 87 -0.75 -15.62 -5.42
C GLY A 87 -1.09 -15.00 -6.78
N GLY A 88 -0.49 -13.83 -7.02
CA GLY A 88 -0.41 -13.23 -8.36
C GLY A 88 0.78 -13.77 -9.15
#